data_AF-A0A6V7YB36-F1
#
_entry.id   AF-A0A6V7YB36-F1
#
_cell.length_a   1.000
_cell.length_b   1.000
_cell.length_c   1.000
_cell.angle_alpha   90.00
_cell.angle_beta   90.00
_cell.angle_gamma   90.00
#
_symmetry.space_group_name_H-M   'P 1'
#
loop_
_entity.id
_entity.type
_entity.pdbx_description
1 polymer ?
#
loop_
_entity_poly.entity_id
_entity_poly.type
_entity_poly.pdbx_seq_one_letter_code
_entity_poly.pdbx_strand_id
1 'polypeptide(L)'
;MTFHSAFRFGIDVEPGKLPLVKFDSFFGRRIIECDVIIIDEITMLNKTVFENVDLLCRNMVPQNKKLPFAGKVVILSGDWKQSLPVADSASPGASVAACIQSSHLYPLFLKFRLVQNMRVIPSEIQFKDWLYSIGTGTIVI
;
A
#
# COMPACT_ATOMS: atom_id res chain seq x y z
N MET A 1 2.60 -5.74 12.90
CA MET A 1 2.06 -4.37 13.13
C MET A 1 1.21 -4.03 11.92
N THR A 2 0.00 -3.48 12.09
CA THR A 2 -0.84 -3.10 10.94
C THR A 2 -0.52 -1.69 10.47
N PHE A 3 -0.81 -1.39 9.21
CA PHE A 3 -0.54 -0.08 8.61
C PHE A 3 -1.19 1.07 9.40
N HIS A 4 -2.47 0.92 9.75
CA HIS A 4 -3.21 1.86 10.58
C HIS A 4 -2.55 2.09 11.95
N SER A 5 -2.09 1.03 12.61
CA SER A 5 -1.41 1.15 13.91
C SER A 5 -0.03 1.83 13.81
N ALA A 6 0.71 1.58 12.72
CA ALA A 6 2.05 2.13 12.50
C ALA A 6 2.01 3.66 12.34
N PHE A 7 0.98 4.16 11.66
CA PHE A 7 0.81 5.58 11.37
C PHE A 7 -0.30 6.26 12.19
N ARG A 8 -0.90 5.55 13.15
CA ARG A 8 -1.98 6.04 14.03
C ARG A 8 -3.26 6.49 13.32
N PHE A 9 -3.53 6.00 12.12
CA PHE A 9 -4.81 6.25 11.44
C PHE A 9 -5.95 5.49 12.12
N GLY A 10 -7.11 6.14 12.24
CA GLY A 10 -8.37 5.49 12.60
C GLY A 10 -8.91 4.62 11.47
N ILE A 11 -10.04 3.96 11.71
CA ILE A 11 -10.73 3.14 10.70
C ILE A 11 -11.34 4.04 9.62
N ASP A 12 -11.95 5.15 10.02
CA ASP A 12 -12.51 6.14 9.10
C ASP A 12 -11.40 7.04 8.58
N VAL A 13 -11.06 6.90 7.30
CA VAL A 13 -9.99 7.66 6.66
C VAL A 13 -10.53 8.53 5.54
N GLU A 14 -10.48 9.84 5.78
CA GLU A 14 -10.90 10.87 4.84
C GLU A 14 -9.66 11.53 4.19
N PRO A 15 -9.76 11.99 2.93
CA PRO A 15 -8.67 12.70 2.28
C PRO A 15 -8.18 13.90 3.10
N GLY A 16 -6.89 13.97 3.38
CA GLY A 16 -6.26 15.07 4.12
C GLY A 16 -6.45 15.01 5.64
N LYS A 17 -7.27 14.08 6.16
CA LYS A 17 -7.47 13.90 7.60
C LYS A 17 -6.32 13.11 8.20
N LEU A 18 -5.44 13.83 8.89
CA LEU A 18 -4.28 13.25 9.55
C LEU A 18 -4.55 12.95 11.03
N PRO A 19 -3.91 11.90 11.57
CA PRO A 19 -3.90 11.69 13.01
C PRO A 19 -3.11 12.78 13.73
N LEU A 20 -3.51 13.06 14.96
CA LEU A 20 -2.77 13.97 15.83
C LEU A 20 -1.47 13.30 16.30
N VAL A 21 -0.38 13.55 15.57
CA VAL A 21 0.97 13.09 15.92
C VAL A 21 1.84 14.30 16.25
N LYS A 22 2.31 14.39 17.50
CA LYS A 22 3.24 15.45 17.92
C LYS A 22 4.66 15.12 17.45
N PHE A 23 5.42 16.15 17.06
CA PHE A 23 6.82 16.00 16.62
C PHE A 23 7.71 15.31 17.65
N ASP A 24 7.57 15.69 18.92
CA ASP A 24 8.38 15.20 20.04
C ASP A 24 7.96 13.82 20.56
N SER A 25 6.78 13.34 20.14
CA SER A 25 6.27 12.02 20.52
C SER A 25 7.13 10.88 19.97
N PHE A 26 7.09 9.73 20.63
CA PHE A 26 7.77 8.51 20.17
C PHE A 26 7.45 8.18 18.71
N PHE A 27 6.17 8.26 18.31
CA PHE A 27 5.75 8.00 16.93
C PHE A 27 6.23 9.08 15.97
N GLY A 28 6.19 10.34 16.41
CA GLY A 28 6.63 11.45 15.59
C GLY A 28 8.11 11.37 15.22
N ARG A 29 8.96 11.09 16.21
CA ARG A 29 10.40 10.87 15.99
C ARG A 29 10.66 9.71 15.05
N ARG A 30 9.93 8.59 15.19
CA ARG A 30 10.06 7.45 14.26
C ARG A 30 9.74 7.83 12.82
N ILE A 31 8.69 8.62 12.58
CA ILE A 31 8.36 9.08 11.23
C ILE A 31 9.45 10.00 10.71
N ILE A 32 9.99 10.89 11.55
CA ILE A 32 11.04 11.85 11.17
C ILE A 32 12.33 11.09 10.80
N GLU A 33 12.79 10.22 11.68
CA GLU A 33 14.06 9.48 11.58
C GLU A 33 14.02 8.29 10.61
N CYS A 34 12.83 7.84 10.20
CA CYS A 34 12.69 6.71 9.28
C CYS A 34 13.19 7.06 7.87
N ASP A 35 14.15 6.30 7.35
CA ASP A 35 14.64 6.45 5.98
C ASP A 35 13.86 5.61 4.96
N VAL A 36 13.33 4.47 5.40
CA VAL A 36 12.67 3.47 4.53
C VAL A 36 11.32 3.04 5.09
N ILE A 37 10.29 3.12 4.26
CA ILE A 37 8.94 2.62 4.53
C ILE A 37 8.69 1.40 3.66
N ILE A 38 8.41 0.26 4.27
CA ILE A 38 8.04 -0.97 3.57
C ILE A 38 6.58 -1.27 3.87
N ILE A 39 5.77 -1.42 2.81
CA ILE A 39 4.35 -1.72 2.91
C ILE A 39 4.10 -3.04 2.20
N ASP A 40 3.83 -4.06 2.99
CA ASP A 40 3.42 -5.37 2.49
C ASP A 40 1.91 -5.45 2.31
N GLU A 41 1.48 -6.30 1.39
CA GLU A 41 0.08 -6.48 0.97
C GLU A 41 -0.64 -5.17 0.60
N ILE A 42 0.03 -4.35 -0.20
CA ILE A 42 -0.42 -3.02 -0.63
C ILE A 42 -1.80 -3.03 -1.33
N THR A 43 -2.21 -4.17 -1.89
CA THR A 43 -3.46 -4.30 -2.64
C THR A 43 -4.70 -4.15 -1.77
N MET A 44 -4.60 -4.43 -0.48
CA MET A 44 -5.69 -4.24 0.48
C MET A 44 -5.77 -2.80 1.03
N LEU A 45 -4.75 -1.97 0.77
CA LEU A 45 -4.70 -0.61 1.30
C LEU A 45 -5.54 0.33 0.45
N ASN A 46 -6.44 1.08 1.08
CA ASN A 46 -7.16 2.15 0.42
C ASN A 46 -6.20 3.29 0.07
N LYS A 47 -6.29 3.83 -1.16
CA LYS A 47 -5.43 4.91 -1.63
C LYS A 47 -5.44 6.13 -0.73
N THR A 48 -6.57 6.47 -0.11
CA THR A 48 -6.70 7.64 0.76
C THR A 48 -5.77 7.52 1.96
N VAL A 49 -5.66 6.32 2.52
CA VAL A 49 -4.76 6.02 3.64
C VAL A 49 -3.31 6.23 3.20
N PHE A 50 -2.96 5.73 2.02
CA PHE A 50 -1.62 5.86 1.45
C PHE A 50 -1.22 7.32 1.16
N GLU A 51 -2.13 8.10 0.58
CA GLU A 51 -1.93 9.52 0.30
C GLU A 51 -1.81 10.34 1.59
N ASN A 52 -2.58 9.99 2.62
CA ASN A 52 -2.47 10.63 3.92
C ASN A 52 -1.14 10.32 4.62
N VAL A 53 -0.52 9.16 4.37
CA VAL A 53 0.82 8.84 4.90
C VAL A 53 1.88 9.71 4.27
N ASP A 54 1.82 9.89 2.95
CA ASP A 54 2.68 10.85 2.25
C ASP A 54 2.54 12.25 2.85
N LEU A 55 1.30 12.72 3.02
CA LEU A 55 1.02 14.02 3.63
C LEU A 55 1.53 14.12 5.08
N LEU A 56 1.36 13.07 5.88
CA LEU A 56 1.88 12.99 7.24
C LEU A 56 3.40 13.10 7.25
N CYS A 57 4.11 12.34 6.41
CA CYS A 57 5.57 12.41 6.31
C CYS A 57 6.04 13.83 5.95
N ARG A 58 5.38 14.45 4.96
CA ARG A 58 5.68 15.83 4.52
C ARG A 58 5.40 16.89 5.58
N ASN A 59 4.42 16.66 6.46
CA ASN A 59 4.15 17.54 7.60
C ASN A 59 5.16 17.35 8.75
N MET A 60 5.60 16.12 8.97
CA MET A 60 6.55 15.79 10.04
C MET A 60 7.99 16.19 9.70
N VAL A 61 8.32 16.35 8.41
CA VAL A 61 9.66 16.75 7.94
C VAL A 61 9.54 17.96 7.00
N PRO A 62 9.29 19.18 7.53
CA PRO A 62 8.96 20.36 6.73
C PRO A 62 10.02 20.75 5.69
N GLN A 63 11.30 20.50 6.00
CA GLN A 63 12.42 20.77 5.09
C GLN A 63 12.32 19.99 3.77
N ASN A 64 11.65 18.84 3.78
CA ASN A 64 11.48 17.97 2.62
C ASN A 64 10.03 17.93 2.12
N LYS A 65 9.18 18.90 2.51
CA LYS A 65 7.74 18.93 2.19
C LYS A 65 7.42 18.88 0.69
N LYS A 66 8.36 19.24 -0.19
CA LYS A 66 8.18 19.17 -1.66
C LYS A 66 8.45 17.77 -2.24
N LEU A 67 9.11 16.90 -1.50
CA LEU A 67 9.43 15.55 -1.92
C LEU A 67 8.32 14.58 -1.50
N PRO A 68 7.91 13.62 -2.36
CA PRO A 68 7.04 12.53 -1.96
C PRO A 68 7.61 11.82 -0.73
N PHE A 69 6.74 11.51 0.24
CA PHE A 69 7.05 10.91 1.53
C PHE A 69 8.18 11.62 2.29
N ALA A 70 8.37 12.91 2.07
CA ALA A 70 9.49 13.70 2.59
C ALA A 70 10.89 13.17 2.19
N GLY A 71 11.00 12.54 1.02
CA GLY A 71 12.25 12.00 0.48
C GLY A 71 12.60 10.60 0.97
N LYS A 72 11.69 9.93 1.68
CA LYS A 72 11.89 8.56 2.17
C LYS A 72 11.81 7.56 1.03
N VAL A 73 12.57 6.47 1.14
CA VAL A 73 12.45 5.33 0.23
C VAL A 73 11.18 4.56 0.59
N VAL A 74 10.29 4.37 -0.37
CA VAL A 74 9.05 3.61 -0.16
C VAL A 74 9.08 2.35 -1.03
N ILE A 75 8.90 1.20 -0.40
CA ILE A 75 8.84 -0.10 -1.06
C ILE A 75 7.45 -0.67 -0.83
N LEU A 76 6.77 -0.98 -1.94
CA LEU A 76 5.45 -1.60 -1.92
C LEU A 76 5.59 -3.06 -2.38
N SER A 77 5.05 -4.00 -1.61
CA SER A 77 4.86 -5.39 -2.03
C SER A 77 3.39 -5.78 -1.99
N GLY A 78 3.01 -6.66 -2.90
CA GLY A 78 1.66 -7.20 -3.01
C GLY A 78 1.42 -7.83 -4.38
N ASP A 79 0.28 -8.49 -4.52
CA ASP A 79 -0.14 -9.15 -5.76
C ASP A 79 -1.55 -8.72 -6.14
N TRP A 80 -1.69 -8.02 -7.26
CA TRP A 80 -2.98 -7.50 -7.76
C TRP A 80 -3.97 -8.59 -8.16
N LYS A 81 -3.53 -9.85 -8.20
CA LYS A 81 -4.39 -11.03 -8.37
C LYS A 81 -5.08 -11.45 -7.07
N GLN A 82 -4.74 -10.82 -5.94
CA GLN A 82 -5.36 -11.05 -4.63
C GLN A 82 -6.50 -10.03 -4.36
N SER A 83 -6.98 -10.00 -3.12
CA SER A 83 -8.07 -9.13 -2.68
C SER A 83 -7.76 -7.65 -2.90
N LEU A 84 -8.78 -6.94 -3.39
CA LEU A 84 -8.81 -5.48 -3.52
C LEU A 84 -9.12 -4.83 -2.15
N PRO A 85 -8.96 -3.50 -2.00
CA PRO A 85 -9.36 -2.81 -0.78
C PRO A 85 -10.86 -2.95 -0.55
N VAL A 86 -11.24 -3.02 0.72
CA VAL A 86 -12.66 -2.98 1.11
C VAL A 86 -13.18 -1.57 0.82
N ALA A 87 -14.27 -1.47 0.04
CA ALA A 87 -14.93 -0.22 -0.28
C ALA A 87 -16.39 -0.25 0.22
N ASP A 88 -16.82 0.82 0.91
CA ASP A 88 -18.14 0.91 1.54
C ASP A 88 -19.32 0.88 0.54
N SER A 89 -19.03 1.15 -0.74
CA SER A 89 -19.98 0.97 -1.83
C SER A 89 -19.52 -0.18 -2.71
N ALA A 90 -20.33 -1.24 -2.79
CA ALA A 90 -20.05 -2.48 -3.52
C ALA A 90 -20.04 -2.32 -5.06
N SER A 91 -19.81 -1.10 -5.58
CA SER A 91 -19.71 -0.89 -7.02
C SER A 91 -18.28 -1.17 -7.50
N PRO A 92 -18.11 -1.84 -8.66
CA PRO A 92 -16.79 -2.08 -9.24
C PRO A 92 -15.95 -0.79 -9.41
N GLY A 93 -16.62 0.31 -9.78
CA GLY A 93 -15.96 1.62 -9.93
C GLY A 93 -15.41 2.17 -8.61
N ALA A 94 -16.12 1.98 -7.50
CA ALA A 94 -15.64 2.39 -6.17
C ALA A 94 -14.44 1.55 -5.72
N SER A 95 -14.46 0.24 -5.94
CA SER A 95 -13.32 -0.63 -5.63
C SER A 95 -12.07 -0.22 -6.41
N VAL A 96 -12.19 0.03 -7.72
CA VAL A 96 -11.08 0.52 -8.55
C VAL A 96 -10.61 1.90 -8.08
N ALA A 97 -11.54 2.80 -7.76
CA ALA A 97 -11.20 4.14 -7.27
C ALA A 97 -10.48 4.10 -5.91
N ALA A 98 -10.75 3.10 -5.07
CA ALA A 98 -10.07 2.89 -3.79
C ALA A 98 -8.69 2.25 -3.92
N CYS A 99 -8.38 1.58 -5.04
CA CYS A 99 -7.09 0.94 -5.27
C CYS A 99 -5.94 1.97 -5.32
N ILE A 100 -4.78 1.57 -4.80
CA ILE A 100 -3.54 2.37 -4.85
C ILE A 100 -3.15 2.73 -6.29
N GLN A 101 -3.48 1.88 -7.26
CA GLN A 101 -3.23 2.15 -8.68
C GLN A 101 -3.92 3.45 -9.17
N SER A 102 -4.98 3.87 -8.51
CA SER A 102 -5.73 5.11 -8.78
C SER A 102 -5.20 6.31 -7.99
N SER A 103 -4.11 6.17 -7.24
CA SER A 103 -3.44 7.26 -6.53
C SER A 103 -2.53 8.06 -7.45
N HIS A 104 -2.46 9.37 -7.23
CA HIS A 104 -1.51 10.25 -7.91
C HIS A 104 -0.04 9.93 -7.58
N LEU A 105 0.23 9.21 -6.49
CA LEU A 105 1.57 8.78 -6.09
C LEU A 105 2.03 7.52 -6.83
N TYR A 106 1.10 6.68 -7.29
CA TYR A 106 1.44 5.39 -7.90
C TYR A 106 2.31 5.48 -9.16
N PRO A 107 2.12 6.47 -10.06
CA PRO A 107 3.01 6.67 -11.21
C PRO A 107 4.47 6.95 -10.85
N LEU A 108 4.78 7.36 -9.61
CA LEU A 108 6.14 7.65 -9.15
C LEU A 108 6.96 6.39 -8.85
N PHE A 109 6.32 5.22 -8.76
CA PHE A 109 6.98 3.99 -8.38
C PHE A 109 7.62 3.27 -9.57
N LEU A 110 8.85 2.82 -9.37
CA LEU A 110 9.48 1.81 -10.23
C LEU A 110 8.84 0.45 -9.96
N LYS A 111 8.47 -0.27 -11.03
CA LYS A 111 7.74 -1.53 -10.94
C LYS A 111 8.67 -2.70 -11.22
N PHE A 112 8.76 -3.61 -10.26
CA PHE A 112 9.47 -4.88 -10.40
C PHE A 112 8.46 -6.02 -10.33
N ARG A 113 8.63 -7.04 -11.20
CA ARG A 113 7.80 -8.24 -11.21
C ARG A 113 8.65 -9.44 -10.83
N LEU A 114 8.30 -10.09 -9.73
CA LEU A 114 8.86 -11.38 -9.37
C LEU A 114 8.18 -12.47 -10.23
N VAL A 115 8.98 -13.32 -10.86
CA VAL A 115 8.48 -14.36 -11.80
C VAL A 115 8.63 -15.77 -11.26
N GLN A 116 9.53 -15.97 -10.31
CA GLN A 116 9.78 -17.28 -9.72
C GLN A 116 8.90 -17.46 -8.48
N ASN A 117 7.98 -18.43 -8.54
CA ASN A 117 7.26 -18.89 -7.37
C ASN A 117 8.19 -19.83 -6.57
N MET A 118 8.42 -19.48 -5.30
CA MET A 118 9.28 -20.24 -4.38
C MET A 118 8.47 -21.13 -3.41
N ARG A 119 7.13 -21.05 -3.44
CA ARG A 119 6.22 -21.78 -2.55
C ARG A 119 5.83 -23.15 -3.13
N VAL A 120 5.64 -23.22 -4.45
CA VAL A 120 5.27 -24.47 -5.13
C VAL A 120 6.52 -25.28 -5.44
N ILE A 121 6.52 -26.57 -5.10
CA ILE A 121 7.65 -27.46 -5.34
C ILE A 121 7.77 -27.68 -6.86
N PRO A 122 8.98 -27.79 -7.45
CA PRO A 122 9.14 -27.97 -8.90
C PRO A 122 8.35 -29.13 -9.52
N SER A 123 8.01 -30.15 -8.73
CA SER A 123 7.22 -31.31 -9.16
C SER A 123 5.72 -31.02 -9.30
N GLU A 124 5.21 -29.91 -8.79
CA GLU A 124 3.77 -29.57 -8.77
C GLU A 124 3.39 -28.56 -9.87
N ILE A 125 3.90 -28.78 -11.08
CA ILE A 125 3.72 -27.87 -12.23
C ILE A 125 2.23 -27.67 -12.54
N GLN A 126 1.43 -28.74 -12.50
CA GLN A 126 0.00 -28.69 -12.78
C GLN A 126 -0.77 -27.81 -11.79
N PHE A 127 -0.41 -27.87 -10.49
CA PHE A 127 -1.01 -27.03 -9.47
C PHE A 127 -0.61 -25.55 -9.63
N LYS A 128 0.65 -25.29 -9.97
CA LYS A 128 1.14 -23.94 -10.30
C LYS A 128 0.36 -23.33 -11.47
N ASP A 129 0.18 -24.08 -12.55
CA ASP A 129 -0.50 -23.59 -13.76
C ASP A 129 -2.01 -23.38 -13.51
N TRP A 130 -2.62 -24.25 -12.71
CA TRP A 130 -3.99 -24.08 -12.24
C TRP A 130 -4.16 -22.82 -11.38
N LEU A 131 -3.31 -22.61 -10.38
CA LEU A 131 -3.30 -21.39 -9.55
C LEU A 131 -3.10 -20.13 -10.39
N TYR A 132 -2.18 -20.18 -11.36
CA TYR A 132 -1.94 -19.05 -12.26
C TYR A 132 -3.19 -18.70 -13.07
N SER A 133 -3.89 -19.71 -13.58
CA SER A 133 -5.10 -19.56 -14.37
C SER A 133 -6.25 -18.94 -13.58
N ILE A 134 -6.43 -19.36 -12.32
CA ILE A 134 -7.39 -18.74 -11.39
C ILE A 134 -7.02 -17.27 -11.17
N GLY A 135 -5.75 -16.98 -10.83
CA GLY A 135 -5.31 -15.61 -10.55
C GLY A 135 -5.35 -14.68 -11.77
N THR A 136 -5.38 -15.20 -13.00
CA THR A 136 -5.57 -14.41 -14.23
C THR A 136 -7.02 -14.32 -14.70
N GLY A 137 -7.95 -15.03 -14.03
CA GLY A 137 -9.35 -15.08 -14.43
C GLY A 137 -9.60 -15.85 -15.74
N THR A 138 -8.70 -16.76 -16.14
CA THR A 138 -8.90 -17.61 -17.33
C THR A 138 -9.75 -18.84 -17.01
N ILE A 139 -9.89 -19.18 -15.72
CA ILE A 139 -10.78 -20.21 -15.19
C ILE A 139 -11.54 -19.60 -14.01
N VAL A 140 -12.85 -19.88 -13.94
CA VAL A 140 -13.73 -19.52 -12.81
C VAL A 140 -14.01 -20.80 -12.02
N ILE A 141 -13.95 -20.72 -10.68
CA ILE A 141 -14.19 -21.83 -9.75
C ILE A 141 -15.67 -21.92 -9.41
#